data_AF-A0A9D7MEX4-F1
#
_entry.id   AF-A0A9D7MEX4-F1
#
_cell.length_a   1.000
_cell.length_b   1.000
_cell.length_c   1.000
_cell.angle_alpha   90.00
_cell.angle_beta   90.00
_cell.angle_gamma   90.00
#
_symmetry.space_group_name_H-M   'P 1'
#
loop_
_entity.id
_entity.type
_entity.pdbx_description
1 polymer ?
#
loop_
_entity_poly.entity_id
_entity_poly.type
_entity_poly.pdbx_seq_one_letter_code
_entity_poly.pdbx_strand_id
1 'polypeptide(L)'
;MKQLAPFTMILCAVFLLGVVDGHGQLRVSLNLSSRPDPYLSNWAQRKEIVIVSVTNTSSNAIDVKFDCKVNKDGALLANTKRESMQMLSIQPGSTMFYGEDLVPSPQ
;
A
#
# COMPACT_ATOMS: atom_id res chain seq x y z
N MET A 1 18.49 -64.07 -14.44
CA MET A 1 19.11 -62.74 -14.36
C MET A 1 18.61 -61.89 -15.52
N LYS A 2 17.68 -60.97 -15.27
CA LYS A 2 17.36 -59.81 -16.11
C LYS A 2 16.96 -58.69 -15.13
N GLN A 3 17.93 -57.84 -14.77
CA GLN A 3 17.63 -56.49 -14.29
C GLN A 3 17.04 -55.69 -15.46
N LEU A 4 16.10 -54.77 -15.30
CA LEU A 4 16.21 -53.50 -14.57
C LEU A 4 14.77 -52.96 -14.38
N ALA A 5 14.40 -52.52 -13.17
CA ALA A 5 13.22 -51.69 -12.90
C ALA A 5 13.46 -50.24 -13.41
N PRO A 6 12.57 -49.24 -13.24
CA PRO A 6 11.11 -49.18 -13.07
C PRO A 6 10.47 -48.13 -14.02
N PHE A 7 9.65 -48.50 -15.00
CA PHE A 7 8.99 -47.49 -15.87
C PHE A 7 7.81 -46.76 -15.20
N THR A 8 7.49 -47.13 -13.96
CA THR A 8 6.46 -46.52 -13.09
C THR A 8 7.04 -45.45 -12.16
N MET A 9 8.01 -44.65 -12.63
CA MET A 9 8.57 -43.52 -11.88
C MET A 9 8.57 -42.23 -12.71
N ILE A 10 7.56 -42.03 -13.57
CA ILE A 10 7.45 -40.80 -14.39
C ILE A 10 6.11 -40.07 -14.18
N LEU A 11 5.16 -40.63 -13.42
CA LEU A 11 3.86 -39.98 -13.17
C LEU A 11 3.81 -39.21 -11.84
N CYS A 12 4.84 -39.30 -11.00
CA CYS A 12 4.92 -38.68 -9.66
C CYS A 12 5.91 -37.51 -9.56
N ALA A 13 6.30 -36.89 -10.67
CA ALA A 13 6.82 -35.52 -10.65
C ALA A 13 5.61 -34.57 -10.74
N VAL A 14 4.82 -34.43 -9.69
CA VAL A 14 5.01 -33.36 -8.69
C VAL A 14 5.46 -32.07 -9.38
N PHE A 15 4.64 -31.60 -10.31
CA PHE A 15 4.51 -30.18 -10.62
C PHE A 15 3.23 -29.68 -9.95
N LEU A 16 3.17 -29.84 -8.62
CA LEU A 16 2.38 -28.95 -7.77
C LEU A 16 3.10 -27.59 -7.81
N LEU A 17 3.02 -26.90 -8.95
CA LEU A 17 3.09 -25.44 -8.95
C LEU A 17 1.82 -24.98 -8.24
N GLY A 18 1.85 -25.07 -6.91
CA GLY A 18 1.01 -24.21 -6.11
C GLY A 18 1.37 -22.80 -6.53
N VAL A 19 0.46 -22.14 -7.24
CA VAL A 19 0.51 -20.70 -7.38
C VAL A 19 0.46 -20.20 -5.95
N VAL A 20 1.60 -19.75 -5.44
CA VAL A 20 1.60 -19.01 -4.19
C VAL A 20 0.94 -17.70 -4.57
N ASP A 21 -0.38 -17.62 -4.41
CA ASP A 21 -1.10 -16.36 -4.40
C ASP A 21 -0.56 -15.59 -3.20
N GLY A 22 0.58 -14.94 -3.42
CA GLY A 22 1.06 -13.91 -2.53
C GLY A 22 0.01 -12.82 -2.57
N HIS A 23 -0.92 -12.84 -1.61
CA HIS A 23 -1.87 -11.76 -1.41
C HIS A 23 -1.06 -10.46 -1.45
N GLY A 24 -1.29 -9.67 -2.50
CA GLY A 24 -0.57 -8.44 -2.74
C GLY A 24 -0.61 -7.56 -1.51
N GLN A 25 0.54 -7.37 -0.86
CA GLN A 25 0.61 -6.57 0.35
C GLN A 25 0.95 -5.13 -0.02
N LEU A 26 0.13 -4.20 0.44
CA LEU A 26 0.51 -2.79 0.48
C LEU A 26 1.27 -2.54 1.78
N ARG A 27 2.50 -2.03 1.65
CA ARG A 27 3.25 -1.48 2.77
C ARG A 27 3.17 0.04 2.72
N VAL A 28 2.68 0.65 3.79
CA VAL A 28 2.57 2.10 3.91
C VAL A 28 3.58 2.58 4.96
N SER A 29 4.41 3.55 4.61
CA SER A 29 5.32 4.25 5.52
C SER A 29 4.94 5.73 5.54
N LEU A 30 4.67 6.25 6.73
CA LEU A 30 4.34 7.65 6.96
C LEU A 30 5.55 8.32 7.62
N ASN A 31 6.12 9.31 6.95
CA ASN A 31 7.11 10.21 7.51
C ASN A 31 6.44 11.56 7.79
N LEU A 32 6.48 11.98 9.04
CA LEU A 32 5.98 13.26 9.51
C LEU A 32 7.14 14.07 10.07
N SER A 33 7.15 15.38 9.78
CA SER A 33 8.09 16.28 10.44
C SER A 33 7.89 16.23 11.96
N SER A 34 8.96 16.46 12.73
CA SER A 34 8.93 16.42 14.21
C SER A 34 8.10 17.54 14.84
N ARG A 35 7.79 18.59 14.06
CA ARG A 35 6.94 19.72 14.43
C ARG A 35 6.01 20.03 13.26
N PRO A 36 5.03 19.16 12.98
CA PRO A 36 4.13 19.39 11.85
C PRO A 36 3.30 20.64 12.11
N ASP A 37 2.96 21.36 11.03
CA ASP A 37 2.06 22.51 11.13
C ASP A 37 0.74 22.05 11.76
N PRO A 38 0.21 22.73 12.79
CA PRO A 38 -1.07 22.35 13.37
C PRO A 38 -2.25 22.51 12.39
N TYR A 39 -2.10 23.29 11.32
CA TYR A 39 -3.13 23.50 10.31
C TYR A 39 -2.93 22.57 9.12
N LEU A 40 -3.81 21.57 8.99
CA LEU A 40 -3.78 20.58 7.89
C LEU A 40 -3.88 21.24 6.50
N SER A 41 -4.56 22.38 6.38
CA SER A 41 -4.63 23.17 5.14
C SER A 41 -3.26 23.57 4.62
N ASN A 42 -2.28 23.75 5.50
CA ASN A 42 -0.93 24.16 5.13
C ASN A 42 -0.09 22.97 4.62
N TRP A 43 -0.54 21.73 4.85
CA TRP A 43 0.21 20.53 4.45
C TRP A 43 0.19 20.31 2.94
N ALA A 44 -0.83 20.79 2.25
CA ALA A 44 -0.87 20.76 0.79
C ALA A 44 0.23 21.63 0.15
N GLN A 45 0.62 22.72 0.82
CA GLN A 45 1.61 23.67 0.31
C GLN A 45 3.05 23.31 0.70
N ARG A 46 3.24 22.33 1.58
CA ARG A 46 4.52 22.01 2.23
C ARG A 46 4.78 20.50 2.18
N LYS A 47 5.41 20.06 1.09
CA LYS A 47 5.65 18.64 0.78
C LYS A 47 6.56 17.93 1.80
N GLU A 48 7.33 18.69 2.57
CA GLU A 48 8.22 18.19 3.61
C GLU A 48 7.53 17.85 4.93
N ILE A 49 6.29 18.29 5.14
CA ILE A 49 5.57 18.02 6.40
C ILE A 49 5.17 16.56 6.49
N VAL A 50 4.63 16.03 5.39
CA VAL A 50 4.12 14.65 5.29
C VAL A 50 4.56 14.02 4.00
N ILE A 51 5.21 12.87 4.12
CA ILE A 51 5.56 12.02 2.99
C ILE A 51 5.05 10.62 3.29
N VAL A 52 4.17 10.12 2.44
CA VAL A 52 3.66 8.75 2.50
C VAL A 52 4.27 7.94 1.37
N SER A 53 5.06 6.95 1.71
CA SER A 53 5.58 5.97 0.75
C SER A 53 4.71 4.73 0.79
N VAL A 54 4.05 4.42 -0.33
CA VAL A 54 3.26 3.20 -0.51
C VAL A 54 4.06 2.26 -1.41
N THR A 55 4.34 1.06 -0.93
CA THR A 55 4.98 -0.01 -1.71
C THR A 55 3.96 -1.10 -1.97
N ASN A 56 3.69 -1.37 -3.24
CA ASN A 56 2.89 -2.49 -3.71
C ASN A 56 3.84 -3.63 -4.12
N THR A 57 3.83 -4.71 -3.34
CA THR A 57 4.65 -5.90 -3.61
C THR A 57 3.96 -6.92 -4.53
N SER A 58 2.76 -6.62 -5.01
CA SER A 58 2.02 -7.48 -5.94
C SER A 58 2.45 -7.24 -7.38
N SER A 59 2.07 -8.16 -8.27
CA SER A 59 2.30 -8.02 -9.71
C SER A 59 1.28 -7.13 -10.41
N ASN A 60 0.20 -6.72 -9.72
CA ASN A 60 -0.93 -6.02 -10.31
C ASN A 60 -1.07 -4.61 -9.70
N ALA A 61 -1.73 -3.70 -10.43
CA ALA A 61 -2.17 -2.44 -9.84
C ALA A 61 -3.22 -2.68 -8.75
N ILE A 62 -3.18 -1.90 -7.67
CA ILE A 62 -4.16 -1.95 -6.59
C ILE A 62 -4.81 -0.58 -6.45
N ASP A 63 -6.13 -0.53 -6.61
CA ASP A 63 -6.90 0.71 -6.46
C ASP A 63 -7.25 0.96 -4.99
N VAL A 64 -6.92 2.15 -4.50
CA VAL A 64 -7.07 2.53 -3.09
C VAL A 64 -7.63 3.93 -2.93
N LYS A 65 -8.08 4.24 -1.70
CA LYS A 65 -8.34 5.60 -1.24
C LYS A 65 -7.64 5.80 0.09
N PHE A 66 -7.09 6.99 0.32
CA PHE A 66 -6.60 7.36 1.65
C PHE A 66 -7.77 7.55 2.63
N ASP A 67 -7.62 6.99 3.83
CA ASP A 67 -8.48 7.24 4.99
C ASP A 67 -7.60 7.75 6.13
N CYS A 68 -7.52 9.06 6.26
CA CYS A 68 -6.64 9.73 7.20
C CYS A 68 -7.45 10.16 8.43
N LYS A 69 -6.90 9.91 9.62
CA LYS A 69 -7.46 10.35 10.90
C LYS A 69 -6.37 11.03 11.71
N VAL A 70 -6.67 12.22 12.23
CA VAL A 70 -5.78 12.98 13.10
C VAL A 70 -6.38 12.96 14.49
N ASN A 71 -5.62 12.39 15.43
CA ASN A 71 -5.99 12.34 16.84
C ASN A 71 -4.98 13.16 17.65
N LYS A 72 -5.45 13.78 18.72
CA LYS A 72 -4.62 14.42 19.74
C LYS A 72 -5.08 13.96 21.10
N ASP A 73 -4.15 13.42 21.89
CA ASP A 73 -4.43 12.95 23.26
C ASP A 73 -5.62 11.97 23.33
N GLY A 74 -5.78 11.13 22.30
CA GLY A 74 -6.87 10.15 22.17
C GLY A 74 -8.18 10.69 21.59
N ALA A 75 -8.33 12.01 21.41
CA ALA A 75 -9.50 12.62 20.79
C ALA A 75 -9.34 12.76 19.27
N LEU A 76 -10.37 12.37 18.50
CA LEU A 76 -10.42 12.60 17.06
C LEU A 76 -10.60 14.10 16.78
N LEU A 77 -9.66 14.70 16.06
CA LEU A 77 -9.70 16.11 15.66
C LEU A 77 -10.17 16.31 14.23
N ALA A 78 -9.76 15.43 13.32
CA ALA A 78 -10.10 15.52 11.91
C ALA A 78 -10.03 14.15 11.23
N ASN A 79 -10.85 13.94 10.21
CA ASN A 79 -10.73 12.79 9.32
C ASN A 79 -11.14 13.16 7.89
N THR A 80 -10.58 12.43 6.92
CA THR A 80 -11.01 12.52 5.53
C THR A 80 -12.44 12.03 5.37
N LYS A 81 -13.22 12.69 4.50
CA LYS A 81 -14.48 12.14 4.00
C LYS A 81 -14.16 11.16 2.86
N ARG A 82 -14.14 9.85 3.17
CA ARG A 82 -13.73 8.77 2.23
C ARG A 82 -14.38 8.88 0.84
N GLU A 83 -15.64 9.28 0.77
CA GLU A 83 -16.38 9.44 -0.48
C GLU A 83 -15.83 10.56 -1.37
N SER A 84 -15.29 11.61 -0.76
CA SER A 84 -14.69 12.76 -1.44
C SER A 84 -13.22 12.55 -1.80
N MET A 85 -12.60 11.44 -1.38
CA MET A 85 -11.21 11.13 -1.72
C MET A 85 -11.10 10.53 -3.12
N GLN A 86 -10.09 10.97 -3.86
CA GLN A 86 -9.72 10.42 -5.16
C GLN A 86 -9.33 8.94 -5.02
N MET A 87 -9.73 8.13 -6.00
CA MET A 87 -9.23 6.76 -6.16
C MET A 87 -7.84 6.81 -6.80
N LEU A 88 -6.88 6.17 -6.17
CA LEU A 88 -5.48 6.10 -6.60
C LEU A 88 -5.18 4.68 -7.06
N SER A 89 -4.50 4.53 -8.20
CA SER A 89 -4.07 3.23 -8.69
C SER A 89 -2.58 3.03 -8.39
N ILE A 90 -2.28 2.18 -7.40
CA ILE A 90 -0.91 1.93 -6.95
C ILE A 90 -0.30 0.83 -7.82
N GLN A 91 0.61 1.22 -8.71
CA GLN A 91 1.35 0.28 -9.54
C GLN A 91 2.33 -0.56 -8.71
N PRO A 92 2.75 -1.74 -9.18
CA PRO A 92 3.86 -2.50 -8.58
C PRO A 92 5.11 -1.62 -8.36
N GLY A 93 5.71 -1.72 -7.19
CA GLY A 93 6.84 -0.87 -6.77
C GLY A 93 6.45 0.16 -5.70
N SER A 94 7.23 1.24 -5.60
CA SER A 94 7.07 2.26 -4.56
C SER A 94 6.67 3.61 -5.16
N THR A 95 5.62 4.21 -4.60
CA THR A 95 5.11 5.53 -4.96
C THR A 95 5.06 6.42 -3.73
N MET A 96 5.41 7.70 -3.90
CA MET A 96 5.35 8.71 -2.84
C MET A 96 4.13 9.62 -3.03
N PHE A 97 3.51 9.95 -1.91
CA PHE A 97 2.37 10.87 -1.78
C PHE A 97 2.69 11.93 -0.72
N TYR A 98 2.03 13.08 -0.82
CA TYR A 98 2.28 14.24 0.02
C TYR A 98 1.00 14.70 0.74
N GLY A 99 1.11 15.72 1.59
CA GLY A 99 -0.02 16.25 2.36
C GLY A 99 -1.27 16.57 1.53
N GLU A 100 -1.09 17.06 0.29
CA GLU A 100 -2.17 17.35 -0.67
C GLU A 100 -2.99 16.11 -1.06
N ASP A 101 -2.37 14.94 -1.12
CA ASP A 101 -3.03 13.67 -1.46
C ASP A 101 -3.82 13.09 -0.27
N LEU A 102 -3.42 13.48 0.95
CA LEU A 102 -3.99 12.96 2.20
C LEU A 102 -5.13 13.83 2.73
N VAL A 103 -5.05 15.14 2.49
CA VAL A 103 -6.02 16.13 2.93
C VAL A 103 -6.38 16.99 1.72
N PRO A 104 -7.42 16.64 0.96
CA PRO A 104 -7.83 17.44 -0.18
C PRO A 104 -8.28 18.82 0.32
N SER A 105 -7.64 19.88 -0.18
CA SER A 105 -8.10 21.25 0.06
C SER A 105 -9.49 21.40 -0.57
N PRO A 106 -10.45 22.11 0.08
CA PRO A 106 -11.58 22.64 -0.66
C PRO A 106 -11.03 23.50 -1.79
N GLN A 107 -11.41 23.17 -3.03
CA GLN A 107 -11.22 24.02 -4.20
C GLN A 107 -12.19 25.20 -4.13
#